data_AF-A0ABD3XRG6-F1
#
_entry.id   AF-A0ABD3XRG6-F1
#
_cell.length_a   1.000
_cell.length_b   1.000
_cell.length_c   1.000
_cell.angle_alpha   90.00
_cell.angle_beta   90.00
_cell.angle_gamma   90.00
#
_symmetry.space_group_name_H-M   'P 1'
#
loop_
_entity.id
_entity.type
_entity.pdbx_description
1 polymer ?
#
loop_
_entity_poly.entity_id
_entity_poly.type
_entity_poly.pdbx_seq_one_letter_code
_entity_poly.pdbx_strand_id
1 'polypeptide(L)'
;PCSHPFLLHQFLQKSQQAAFSNQSTLEANCLSLGLELHGETPANGNCFFEAVSSQLRRLNCVVQKSPQELRQEVAAFIRANIVIQVSKSVCCTNQEG
;
A
#
# COMPACT_ATOMS: atom_id res chain seq x y z
N PRO A 1 0.26 20.93 -28.14
CA PRO A 1 0.90 19.65 -27.76
C PRO A 1 -0.11 18.50 -27.86
N CYS A 2 -0.12 17.80 -28.99
CA CYS A 2 -1.09 16.77 -29.31
C CYS A 2 -0.74 15.46 -28.60
N SER A 3 -1.53 15.09 -27.60
CA SER A 3 -1.51 13.76 -26.98
C SER A 3 -1.99 12.76 -28.03
N HIS A 4 -1.08 11.99 -28.63
CA HIS A 4 -1.44 11.03 -29.67
C HIS A 4 -2.23 9.86 -29.04
N PRO A 5 -3.54 9.70 -29.32
CA PRO A 5 -4.40 8.72 -28.63
C PRO A 5 -3.91 7.28 -28.79
N PHE A 6 -3.22 7.01 -29.90
CA PHE A 6 -2.63 5.71 -30.24
C PHE A 6 -1.51 5.28 -29.27
N LEU A 7 -0.63 6.21 -28.87
CA LEU A 7 0.46 5.91 -27.94
C LEU A 7 -0.06 5.65 -26.53
N LEU A 8 -1.08 6.41 -26.09
CA LEU A 8 -1.74 6.17 -24.81
C LEU A 8 -2.42 4.80 -24.78
N HIS A 9 -3.13 4.44 -25.84
CA HIS A 9 -3.77 3.13 -25.96
C HIS A 9 -2.74 1.99 -25.93
N GLN A 10 -1.64 2.12 -26.67
CA GLN A 10 -0.57 1.12 -26.69
C GLN A 10 0.11 0.97 -25.32
N PHE A 11 0.33 2.09 -24.61
CA PHE A 11 0.89 2.06 -23.26
C PHE A 11 -0.05 1.38 -22.25
N LEU A 12 -1.35 1.73 -22.29
CA LEU A 12 -2.36 1.11 -21.44
C LEU A 12 -2.47 -0.40 -21.70
N GLN A 13 -2.47 -0.81 -22.96
CA GLN A 13 -2.53 -2.22 -23.33
C GLN A 13 -1.31 -3.00 -22.83
N LYS A 14 -0.09 -2.47 -23.03
CA LYS A 14 1.14 -3.09 -22.50
C LYS A 14 1.14 -3.17 -20.97
N SER A 15 0.65 -2.13 -20.30
CA SER A 15 0.55 -2.07 -18.84
C SER A 15 -0.43 -3.12 -18.31
N GLN A 16 -1.59 -3.28 -18.96
CA GLN A 16 -2.58 -4.30 -18.60
C GLN A 16 -2.03 -5.72 -18.81
N GLN A 17 -1.34 -5.95 -19.93
CA GLN A 17 -0.78 -7.25 -20.26
C GLN A 17 0.34 -7.65 -19.28
N ALA A 18 1.20 -6.70 -18.89
CA ALA A 18 2.21 -6.91 -17.86
C ALA A 18 1.59 -7.14 -16.48
N ALA A 19 0.52 -6.43 -16.13
CA ALA A 19 -0.20 -6.65 -14.87
C ALA A 19 -0.79 -8.08 -14.81
N PHE A 20 -1.41 -8.53 -15.90
CA PHE A 20 -1.98 -9.87 -16.00
C PHE A 20 -0.91 -10.97 -15.92
N SER A 21 0.23 -10.82 -16.63
CA SER A 21 1.32 -11.81 -16.57
C SER A 21 1.96 -11.90 -15.18
N ASN A 22 2.07 -10.77 -14.49
CA ASN A 22 2.63 -10.73 -13.14
C ASN A 22 1.67 -11.38 -12.13
N GLN A 23 0.36 -11.15 -12.30
CA GLN A 23 -0.65 -11.77 -11.44
C GLN A 23 -0.67 -13.30 -11.59
N SER A 24 -0.69 -13.82 -12.81
CA SER A 24 -0.69 -15.27 -13.04
C SER A 24 0.60 -15.95 -12.55
N THR A 25 1.74 -15.27 -12.68
CA THR A 25 3.02 -15.75 -12.13
C THR A 25 3.00 -15.77 -10.60
N LEU A 26 2.47 -14.71 -9.97
CA LEU A 26 2.33 -14.64 -8.52
C LEU A 26 1.40 -15.73 -8.00
N GLU A 27 0.25 -15.94 -8.64
CA GLU A 27 -0.70 -17.00 -8.31
C GLU A 27 -0.05 -18.38 -8.40
N ALA A 28 0.67 -18.68 -9.49
CA ALA A 28 1.38 -19.94 -9.63
C ALA A 28 2.46 -20.15 -8.56
N ASN A 29 3.19 -19.09 -8.19
CA ASN A 29 4.20 -19.14 -7.14
C ASN A 29 3.58 -19.30 -5.74
N CYS A 30 2.45 -18.65 -5.47
CA CYS A 30 1.72 -18.85 -4.22
C CYS A 30 1.24 -20.29 -4.10
N LEU A 31 0.62 -20.83 -5.16
CA LEU A 31 0.13 -22.21 -5.18
C LEU A 31 1.26 -23.23 -4.98
N SER A 32 2.42 -23.03 -5.60
CA SER A 32 3.57 -23.94 -5.43
C SER A 32 4.13 -23.95 -4.00
N LEU A 33 3.93 -22.86 -3.26
CA LEU A 33 4.30 -22.71 -1.85
C LEU A 33 3.17 -23.10 -0.88
N GLY A 34 2.02 -23.57 -1.39
CA GLY A 34 0.83 -23.87 -0.57
C GLY A 34 0.18 -22.63 0.03
N LEU A 35 0.40 -21.46 -0.58
CA LEU A 35 -0.20 -20.19 -0.21
C LEU A 35 -1.41 -19.89 -1.10
N GLU A 36 -2.45 -19.33 -0.51
CA GLU A 36 -3.64 -18.88 -1.22
C GLU A 36 -3.75 -17.36 -1.19
N LEU A 37 -3.93 -16.74 -2.36
CA LEU A 37 -4.29 -15.33 -2.46
C LEU A 37 -5.78 -15.17 -2.14
N HIS A 38 -6.10 -14.22 -1.27
CA HIS A 38 -7.46 -14.10 -0.75
C HIS A 38 -8.02 -12.69 -0.81
N GLY A 39 -9.14 -12.59 -1.54
CA GLY A 39 -9.95 -11.39 -1.63
C GLY A 39 -9.28 -10.28 -2.42
N GLU A 40 -10.11 -9.38 -2.94
CA GLU A 40 -9.63 -8.10 -3.45
C GLU A 40 -9.51 -7.13 -2.27
N THR A 41 -8.36 -6.50 -2.12
CA THR A 41 -8.23 -5.34 -1.24
C THR A 41 -8.50 -4.05 -2.02
N PRO A 42 -9.29 -3.12 -1.47
CA PRO A 42 -9.58 -1.87 -2.18
C PRO A 42 -8.31 -1.07 -2.44
N ALA A 43 -8.16 -0.56 -3.67
CA ALA A 43 -7.02 0.25 -4.11
C ALA A 43 -7.10 1.72 -3.64
N ASN A 44 -7.37 1.93 -2.35
CA ASN A 44 -7.61 3.24 -1.75
C ASN A 44 -6.41 3.79 -0.94
N GLY A 45 -5.23 3.21 -1.12
CA GLY A 45 -4.02 3.53 -0.35
C GLY A 45 -3.97 2.95 1.07
N ASN A 46 -4.99 2.21 1.51
CA ASN A 46 -4.99 1.45 2.77
C ASN A 46 -4.96 -0.07 2.56
N CYS A 47 -4.75 -0.54 1.32
CA CYS A 47 -4.80 -1.96 0.96
C CYS A 47 -3.94 -2.87 1.85
N PHE A 48 -2.79 -2.40 2.32
CA PHE A 48 -1.95 -3.13 3.27
C PHE A 48 -2.68 -3.42 4.59
N PHE A 49 -3.27 -2.38 5.21
CA PHE A 49 -3.96 -2.53 6.50
C PHE A 49 -5.27 -3.32 6.35
N GLU A 50 -5.95 -3.20 5.21
CA GLU A 50 -7.12 -4.01 4.85
C GLU A 50 -6.77 -5.50 4.74
N ALA A 51 -5.67 -5.83 4.04
CA ALA A 51 -5.18 -7.20 3.92
C ALA A 51 -4.87 -7.81 5.29
N VAL A 52 -4.13 -7.07 6.13
CA VAL A 52 -3.74 -7.54 7.47
C VAL A 52 -4.96 -7.73 8.36
N SER A 53 -5.88 -6.75 8.39
CA SER A 53 -7.13 -6.85 9.15
C SER A 53 -7.99 -8.05 8.70
N SER A 54 -8.06 -8.30 7.39
CA SER A 54 -8.73 -9.48 6.83
C SER A 54 -8.07 -10.79 7.30
N GLN A 55 -6.73 -10.89 7.26
CA GLN A 55 -6.03 -12.08 7.71
C GLN A 55 -6.19 -12.33 9.22
N LEU A 56 -6.08 -11.30 10.07
CA LEU A 56 -6.29 -11.43 11.52
C LEU A 56 -7.70 -11.94 11.86
N ARG A 57 -8.70 -11.47 11.11
CA ARG A 57 -10.08 -11.99 11.18
C ARG A 57 -10.16 -13.47 10.87
N ARG A 58 -9.53 -13.90 9.78
CA ARG A 58 -9.61 -15.29 9.31
C ARG A 58 -8.86 -16.27 10.21
N LEU A 59 -7.75 -15.84 10.80
CA LEU A 59 -6.97 -16.64 11.75
C LEU A 59 -7.63 -16.73 13.14
N ASN A 60 -8.82 -16.15 13.33
CA ASN A 60 -9.47 -16.04 14.64
C ASN A 60 -8.51 -15.53 15.73
N CYS A 61 -7.58 -14.65 15.35
CA CYS A 61 -6.69 -14.05 16.32
C CYS A 61 -7.53 -13.34 17.38
N VAL A 62 -7.14 -13.48 18.64
CA VAL A 62 -7.84 -12.91 19.81
C VAL A 62 -8.07 -11.39 19.65
N VAL A 63 -7.21 -10.75 18.86
CA VAL A 63 -7.23 -9.31 18.62
C VAL A 63 -7.72 -9.03 17.19
N GLN A 64 -9.01 -8.75 17.09
CA GLN A 64 -9.65 -8.29 15.87
C GLN A 64 -9.50 -6.78 15.74
N LYS A 65 -8.63 -6.34 14.84
CA LYS A 65 -8.37 -4.90 14.60
C LYS A 65 -8.85 -4.48 13.23
N SER A 66 -9.51 -3.32 13.19
CA SER A 66 -9.82 -2.60 11.97
C SER A 66 -8.53 -2.10 11.30
N PRO A 67 -8.57 -1.82 9.98
CA PRO A 67 -7.45 -1.20 9.26
C PRO A 67 -6.97 0.10 9.91
N GLN A 68 -7.90 0.90 10.45
CA GLN A 68 -7.63 2.18 11.10
C GLN A 68 -6.88 1.99 12.42
N GLU A 69 -7.29 1.02 13.25
CA GLU A 69 -6.60 0.69 14.50
C GLU A 69 -5.17 0.20 14.23
N LEU A 70 -4.99 -0.70 13.24
CA LEU A 70 -3.66 -1.16 12.83
C LEU A 70 -2.76 0.01 12.41
N ARG A 71 -3.29 0.94 11.62
CA ARG A 71 -2.54 2.13 11.19
C ARG A 71 -2.14 3.02 12.37
N GLN A 72 -3.02 3.22 13.34
CA GLN A 72 -2.73 4.01 14.54
C GLN A 72 -1.65 3.36 15.39
N GLU A 73 -1.69 2.04 15.56
CA GLU A 73 -0.68 1.30 16.32
C GLU A 73 0.69 1.35 15.66
N VAL A 74 0.76 1.17 14.34
CA VAL A 74 2.02 1.33 13.60
C VAL A 74 2.58 2.75 13.78
N ALA A 75 1.73 3.77 13.68
CA ALA A 75 2.16 5.15 13.92
C ALA A 75 2.64 5.38 15.35
N ALA A 76 1.96 4.82 16.36
CA ALA A 76 2.37 4.90 17.75
C ALA A 76 3.71 4.19 17.99
N PHE A 77 3.88 2.99 17.43
CA PHE A 77 5.12 2.23 17.49
C PHE A 77 6.29 3.03 16.89
N ILE A 78 6.10 3.62 15.72
CA ILE A 78 7.10 4.47 15.06
C ILE A 78 7.47 5.66 15.95
N ARG A 79 6.49 6.39 16.51
CA ARG A 79 6.77 7.53 17.40
C ARG A 79 7.54 7.14 18.65
N ALA A 80 7.26 5.95 19.19
CA ALA A 80 7.92 5.47 20.41
C ALA A 80 9.35 4.98 20.16
N ASN A 81 9.66 4.50 18.96
CA ASN A 81 10.93 3.81 18.67
C ASN A 81 11.85 4.56 17.69
N ILE A 82 11.33 5.51 16.92
CA ILE A 82 12.14 6.35 16.05
C ILE A 82 12.34 7.69 16.75
N VAL A 83 13.58 7.94 17.20
CA VAL A 83 14.05 9.29 17.52
C VAL A 83 14.12 10.05 16.19
N ILE A 84 13.01 10.64 15.77
CA ILE A 84 13.04 11.59 14.67
C ILE A 84 13.74 12.83 15.24
N GLN A 85 15.03 12.98 14.96
CA GLN A 85 15.74 14.26 15.05
C GLN A 85 15.09 15.18 14.00
N VAL A 86 13.91 15.72 14.31
CA VAL A 86 13.34 16.81 13.53
C VAL A 86 14.20 18.01 13.87
N SER A 87 15.31 18.17 13.15
CA SER A 87 15.97 19.46 13.06
C SER A 87 14.90 20.44 12.62
N LYS A 88 14.50 21.33 13.54
CA LYS A 88 13.63 22.45 13.22
C LYS A 88 14.28 23.20 12.06
N SER A 89 13.79 22.98 10.85
CA SER A 89 14.04 23.92 9.76
C SER A 89 13.36 25.21 10.21
N VAL A 90 14.18 26.16 10.65
CA VAL A 90 13.76 27.52 10.91
C VAL A 90 13.25 28.06 9.58
N CYS A 91 11.92 28.15 9.43
CA CYS A 91 11.35 29.00 8.41
C CYS A 91 11.77 30.43 8.74
N CYS A 92 12.65 31.00 7.91
CA CYS A 92 12.94 32.42 7.93
C CYS A 92 11.63 33.19 7.75
N THR A 93 11.11 33.80 8.80
CA THR A 93 10.15 34.88 8.68
C THR A 93 10.94 36.13 8.29
N ASN A 94 10.84 36.54 7.03
CA ASN A 94 11.25 37.87 6.63
C ASN A 94 10.33 38.87 7.36
N GLN A 95 10.87 39.55 8.39
CA GLN A 95 10.34 40.84 8.81
C GLN A 95 10.85 41.86 7.78
N GLU A 96 9.98 42.24 6.86
CA GLU A 96 10.17 43.50 6.13
C GLU A 96 9.69 44.62 7.06
N GLY A 97 10.58 45.60 7.29
CA GLY A 97 10.33 46.80 8.08
C GLY A 97 9.66 47.92 7.32
#